data_AF-B6AW48-F1
#
_entry.id   AF-B6AW48-F1
#
_cell.length_a   1.000
_cell.length_b   1.000
_cell.length_c   1.000
_cell.angle_alpha   90.00
_cell.angle_beta   90.00
_cell.angle_gamma   90.00
#
_symmetry.space_group_name_H-M   'P 1'
#
loop_
_entity.id
_entity.type
_entity.pdbx_description
1 polymer ?
#
loop_
_entity_poly.entity_id
_entity_poly.type
_entity_poly.pdbx_seq_one_letter_code
_entity_poly.pdbx_strand_id
1 'polypeptide(L)'
;MKNLARPTQFAIFACLIATAGCVRDAEDYTTSAFATAVASGSSSAQIVGSTLTHKIIGSDVNSDGDGYAYEIGVDGGEGFVARAGLLPGTRVPTLPTSGSATLTGTYEAARVAGIDLDNGRLIGFARKASGAITLEADFAGNTLSGRSDNDLLKVNGTFDDENLTGTVTYRDIPGALRGKIGGTEAIGIFHGKTSSSLMAGGFMVK
;
A
#
# COMPACT_ATOMS: atom_id res chain seq x y z
N MET A 1 31.07 -3.00 -11.65
CA MET A 1 29.65 -3.40 -11.65
C MET A 1 29.40 -4.28 -10.44
N LYS A 2 28.87 -3.73 -9.35
CA LYS A 2 28.44 -4.50 -8.17
C LYS A 2 26.94 -4.26 -8.00
N ASN A 3 26.14 -5.28 -8.32
CA ASN A 3 24.71 -5.32 -8.00
C ASN A 3 24.55 -5.25 -6.48
N LEU A 4 24.09 -4.12 -5.97
CA LEU A 4 23.56 -4.04 -4.61
C LEU A 4 22.16 -4.66 -4.64
N ALA A 5 22.08 -5.95 -4.31
CA ALA A 5 20.82 -6.55 -3.92
C ALA A 5 20.31 -5.81 -2.67
N ARG A 6 19.21 -5.08 -2.79
CA ARG A 6 18.54 -4.46 -1.62
C ARG A 6 18.17 -5.60 -0.64
N PRO A 7 18.57 -5.52 0.64
CA PRO A 7 18.22 -6.56 1.61
C PRO A 7 16.70 -6.59 1.77
N THR A 8 16.09 -7.72 1.42
CA THR A 8 14.66 -7.94 1.67
C THR A 8 14.49 -8.24 3.16
N GLN A 9 13.92 -7.30 3.93
CA GLN A 9 13.72 -7.47 5.36
C GLN A 9 12.57 -8.46 5.60
N PHE A 10 12.85 -9.52 6.36
CA PHE A 10 11.90 -10.57 6.70
C PHE A 10 11.66 -10.57 8.21
N ALA A 11 10.38 -10.53 8.59
CA ALA A 11 9.95 -10.59 9.98
C ALA A 11 8.84 -11.63 10.14
N ILE A 12 8.82 -12.32 11.28
CA ILE A 12 7.72 -13.17 11.69
C ILE A 12 6.90 -12.36 12.70
N PHE A 13 5.60 -12.23 12.46
CA PHE A 13 4.69 -11.61 13.39
C PHE A 13 3.83 -12.67 14.04
N ALA A 14 3.66 -12.59 15.36
CA ALA A 14 2.87 -13.58 16.08
C ALA A 14 2.23 -12.96 17.34
N CYS A 15 0.90 -13.02 17.43
CA CYS A 15 0.08 -12.37 18.45
C CYS A 15 -0.80 -13.37 19.20
N LEU A 16 -0.98 -13.21 20.52
CA LEU A 16 -1.80 -14.09 21.35
C LEU A 16 -3.26 -13.60 21.36
N ILE A 17 -4.22 -14.46 21.01
CA ILE A 17 -5.65 -14.15 21.08
C ILE A 17 -6.26 -15.01 22.21
N ALA A 18 -6.75 -14.38 23.27
CA ALA A 18 -7.44 -15.09 24.35
C ALA A 18 -8.94 -15.16 24.06
N THR A 19 -9.43 -16.33 23.62
CA THR A 19 -10.86 -16.54 23.33
C THR A 19 -11.63 -16.84 24.62
N ALA A 20 -12.16 -15.80 25.28
CA ALA A 20 -13.17 -15.96 26.32
C ALA A 20 -14.55 -15.54 25.77
N GLY A 21 -15.34 -16.54 25.34
CA GLY A 21 -16.81 -16.48 25.34
C GLY A 21 -17.51 -15.59 24.31
N CYS A 22 -17.72 -16.13 23.10
CA CYS A 22 -18.92 -16.07 22.23
C CYS A 22 -18.43 -16.34 20.80
N VAL A 23 -18.94 -17.40 20.18
CA VAL A 23 -18.56 -17.86 18.84
C VAL A 23 -18.76 -16.72 17.84
N ARG A 24 -17.67 -16.09 17.38
CA ARG A 24 -17.70 -15.24 16.19
C ARG A 24 -17.54 -16.16 15.00
N ASP A 25 -18.60 -16.28 14.20
CA ASP A 25 -18.58 -16.97 12.91
C ASP A 25 -17.38 -16.50 12.06
N ALA A 26 -16.61 -17.48 11.54
CA ALA A 26 -15.47 -17.34 10.62
C ALA A 26 -14.55 -16.13 10.92
N GLU A 27 -13.66 -16.27 11.90
CA GLU A 27 -12.80 -15.18 12.39
C GLU A 27 -11.86 -14.64 11.29
N ASP A 28 -12.26 -13.56 10.63
CA ASP A 28 -11.43 -12.79 9.72
C ASP A 28 -10.47 -11.91 10.54
N TYR A 29 -9.27 -12.43 10.78
CA TYR A 29 -8.22 -11.72 11.54
C TYR A 29 -7.47 -10.66 10.72
N THR A 30 -8.04 -10.22 9.60
CA THR A 30 -7.39 -9.25 8.73
C THR A 30 -8.26 -8.03 8.54
N THR A 31 -7.69 -6.85 8.77
CA THR A 31 -8.33 -5.57 8.47
C THR A 31 -7.42 -4.75 7.56
N SER A 32 -8.01 -4.07 6.58
CA SER A 32 -7.26 -3.14 5.73
C SER A 32 -8.09 -1.90 5.44
N ALA A 33 -7.49 -0.71 5.54
CA ALA A 33 -8.20 0.54 5.31
C ALA A 33 -7.28 1.68 4.85
N PHE A 34 -7.85 2.70 4.22
CA PHE A 34 -7.17 3.98 4.07
C PHE A 34 -7.10 4.69 5.43
N ALA A 35 -6.02 5.42 5.65
CA ALA A 35 -5.77 6.17 6.87
C ALA A 35 -5.19 7.56 6.56
N THR A 36 -5.13 8.42 7.56
CA THR A 36 -4.49 9.72 7.46
C THR A 36 -2.98 9.57 7.64
N ALA A 37 -2.21 10.07 6.67
CA ALA A 37 -0.76 10.23 6.80
C ALA A 37 -0.41 11.66 7.22
N VAL A 38 0.74 11.82 7.87
CA VAL A 38 1.34 13.12 8.17
C VAL A 38 2.83 13.09 7.85
N ALA A 39 3.36 14.25 7.50
CA ALA A 39 4.79 14.41 7.31
C ALA A 39 5.55 14.15 8.63
N SER A 40 6.69 13.48 8.51
CA SER A 40 7.62 13.18 9.59
C SER A 40 9.00 13.70 9.17
N GLY A 41 9.18 15.02 9.30
CA GLY A 41 10.31 15.73 8.69
C GLY A 41 10.07 16.01 7.20
N SER A 42 11.13 16.34 6.48
CA SER A 42 11.04 16.83 5.09
C SER A 42 11.00 15.75 4.01
N SER A 43 11.29 14.49 4.35
CA SER A 43 11.47 13.41 3.35
C SER A 43 10.89 12.08 3.83
N SER A 44 9.95 12.12 4.77
CA SER A 44 9.28 10.93 5.28
C SER A 44 7.89 11.28 5.77
N ALA A 45 7.03 10.27 5.82
CA ALA A 45 5.68 10.36 6.34
C ALA A 45 5.36 9.13 7.20
N GLN A 46 4.31 9.25 8.01
CA GLN A 46 3.79 8.18 8.86
C GLN A 46 2.27 8.21 8.95
N ILE A 47 1.66 7.07 9.29
CA ILE A 47 0.22 6.99 9.58
C ILE A 47 -0.05 7.54 10.99
N VAL A 48 -1.06 8.42 11.10
CA VAL A 48 -1.45 9.06 12.35
C VAL A 48 -2.17 8.08 13.27
N GLY A 49 -1.90 8.17 14.58
CA GLY A 49 -2.68 7.44 15.60
C GLY A 49 -2.48 5.93 15.58
N SER A 50 -1.38 5.45 14.99
CA SER A 50 -1.07 4.02 14.93
C SER A 50 -0.73 3.44 16.30
N THR A 51 -1.59 2.55 16.79
CA THR A 51 -1.40 1.72 17.99
C THR A 51 -0.82 0.34 17.67
N LEU A 52 -0.55 0.05 16.39
CA LEU A 52 -0.13 -1.29 15.97
C LEU A 52 1.24 -1.64 16.57
N THR A 53 1.38 -2.90 16.95
CA THR A 53 2.66 -3.50 17.37
C THR A 53 3.26 -4.33 16.24
N HIS A 54 4.52 -4.73 16.37
CA HIS A 54 5.23 -5.53 15.35
C HIS A 54 5.07 -4.92 13.95
N LYS A 55 5.40 -3.63 13.82
CA LYS A 55 5.11 -2.89 12.59
C LYS A 55 6.17 -3.09 11.52
N ILE A 56 5.72 -3.12 10.28
CA ILE A 56 6.53 -2.69 9.13
C ILE A 56 5.88 -1.43 8.59
N ILE A 57 6.69 -0.38 8.44
CA ILE A 57 6.28 0.91 7.89
C ILE A 57 7.08 1.24 6.62
N GLY A 58 6.51 2.10 5.80
CA GLY A 58 7.18 2.72 4.68
C GLY A 58 6.53 4.03 4.28
N SER A 59 7.27 4.84 3.55
CA SER A 59 6.81 6.12 3.01
C SER A 59 7.71 6.54 1.85
N ASP A 60 7.18 7.41 1.01
CA ASP A 60 7.93 8.10 -0.04
C ASP A 60 7.38 9.53 -0.13
N VAL A 61 8.28 10.52 -0.07
CA VAL A 61 7.96 11.95 -0.05
C VAL A 61 8.93 12.67 -0.96
N ASN A 62 8.41 13.35 -1.98
CA ASN A 62 9.22 14.07 -2.94
C ASN A 62 9.71 15.42 -2.38
N SER A 63 10.52 16.16 -3.15
CA SER A 63 11.07 17.46 -2.75
C SER A 63 10.01 18.53 -2.47
N ASP A 64 8.82 18.37 -3.01
CA ASP A 64 7.70 19.31 -2.87
C ASP A 64 6.83 19.00 -1.63
N GLY A 65 7.16 17.93 -0.89
CA GLY A 65 6.43 17.47 0.30
C GLY A 65 5.23 16.59 -0.04
N ASP A 66 5.04 16.22 -1.29
CA ASP A 66 3.95 15.37 -1.76
C ASP A 66 4.37 13.89 -1.63
N GLY A 67 3.44 13.02 -1.24
CA GLY A 67 3.82 11.63 -0.99
C GLY A 67 2.81 10.81 -0.19
N TYR A 68 3.29 9.71 0.37
CA TYR A 68 2.45 8.77 1.10
C TYR A 68 3.18 8.09 2.25
N ALA A 69 2.40 7.45 3.12
CA ALA A 69 2.88 6.51 4.13
C ALA A 69 1.98 5.26 4.14
N TYR A 70 2.54 4.16 4.62
CA TYR A 70 1.77 2.95 4.88
C TYR A 70 2.37 2.18 6.05
N GLU A 71 1.55 1.31 6.64
CA GLU A 71 1.95 0.40 7.70
C GLU A 71 1.21 -0.94 7.60
N ILE A 72 1.89 -1.98 8.05
CA ILE A 72 1.25 -3.24 8.46
C ILE A 72 1.67 -3.53 9.90
N GLY A 73 0.82 -4.20 10.65
CA GLY A 73 1.15 -4.60 12.02
C GLY A 73 0.02 -5.39 12.68
N VAL A 74 0.11 -5.49 13.99
CA VAL A 74 -0.84 -6.22 14.83
C VAL A 74 -1.57 -5.25 15.74
N ASP A 75 -2.90 -5.30 15.73
CA ASP A 75 -3.73 -4.52 16.64
C ASP A 75 -4.09 -5.34 17.86
N GLY A 76 -3.53 -5.03 19.02
CA GLY A 76 -4.02 -5.41 20.37
C GLY A 76 -4.46 -6.86 20.69
N GLY A 77 -4.25 -7.85 19.81
CA GLY A 77 -4.88 -9.18 19.89
C GLY A 77 -6.14 -9.36 19.01
N GLU A 78 -6.56 -8.33 18.28
CA GLU A 78 -7.72 -8.36 17.38
C GLU A 78 -7.38 -8.87 15.96
N GLY A 79 -6.11 -8.75 15.54
CA GLY A 79 -5.66 -9.31 14.27
C GLY A 79 -4.55 -8.51 13.58
N PHE A 80 -4.31 -8.85 12.33
CA PHE A 80 -3.40 -8.13 11.44
C PHE A 80 -4.10 -6.95 10.77
N VAL A 81 -3.42 -5.80 10.71
CA VAL A 81 -3.93 -4.57 10.10
C VAL A 81 -2.99 -4.06 9.01
N ALA A 82 -3.56 -3.61 7.89
CA ALA A 82 -2.88 -2.90 6.81
C ALA A 82 -3.48 -1.50 6.63
N ARG A 83 -2.67 -0.46 6.58
CA ARG A 83 -3.12 0.92 6.34
C ARG A 83 -2.21 1.64 5.36
N ALA A 84 -2.80 2.47 4.50
CA ALA A 84 -2.07 3.37 3.62
C ALA A 84 -2.75 4.76 3.61
N GLY A 85 -1.95 5.81 3.51
CA GLY A 85 -2.41 7.18 3.59
C GLY A 85 -1.60 8.10 2.69
N LEU A 86 -2.30 9.01 2.01
CA LEU A 86 -1.73 10.03 1.16
C LEU A 86 -1.45 11.26 2.04
N LEU A 87 -0.32 11.94 1.83
CA LEU A 87 -0.06 13.17 2.54
C LEU A 87 -1.12 14.23 2.19
N PRO A 88 -1.75 14.87 3.18
CA PRO A 88 -2.67 15.97 2.94
C PRO A 88 -2.00 17.07 2.12
N GLY A 89 -2.72 17.60 1.13
CA GLY A 89 -2.17 18.63 0.24
C GLY A 89 -1.22 18.09 -0.83
N THR A 90 -1.13 16.76 -1.02
CA THR A 90 -0.42 16.18 -2.17
C THR A 90 -0.92 16.80 -3.48
N ARG A 91 0.00 17.41 -4.21
CA ARG A 91 -0.21 18.04 -5.51
C ARG A 91 0.35 17.19 -6.63
N VAL A 92 -0.23 17.38 -7.80
CA VAL A 92 0.23 16.81 -9.07
C VAL A 92 0.15 17.89 -10.14
N PRO A 93 0.92 17.79 -11.24
CA PRO A 93 0.81 18.70 -12.37
C PRO A 93 -0.61 18.69 -12.96
N THR A 94 -1.04 19.80 -13.55
CA THR A 94 -2.37 19.91 -14.16
C THR A 94 -2.62 18.80 -15.19
N LEU A 95 -3.83 18.24 -15.17
CA LEU A 95 -4.26 17.22 -16.11
C LEU A 95 -4.48 17.79 -17.52
N PRO A 96 -3.96 17.13 -18.57
CA PRO A 96 -4.39 17.34 -19.94
C PRO A 96 -5.84 16.88 -20.13
N THR A 97 -6.54 17.46 -21.11
CA THR A 97 -7.92 17.06 -21.45
C THR A 97 -8.00 15.83 -22.36
N SER A 98 -6.88 15.40 -22.96
CA SER A 98 -6.81 14.26 -23.88
C SER A 98 -5.36 13.81 -24.07
N GLY A 99 -5.18 12.69 -24.78
CA GLY A 99 -3.88 12.08 -25.05
C GLY A 99 -3.54 11.00 -24.03
N SER A 100 -2.29 10.56 -24.06
CA SER A 100 -1.78 9.52 -23.16
C SER A 100 -0.37 9.84 -22.67
N ALA A 101 0.00 9.26 -21.54
CA ALA A 101 1.36 9.34 -21.00
C ALA A 101 1.79 7.99 -20.42
N THR A 102 3.04 7.61 -20.69
CA THR A 102 3.70 6.52 -20.00
C THR A 102 4.47 7.09 -18.82
N LEU A 103 4.09 6.69 -17.60
CA LEU A 103 4.68 7.14 -16.35
C LEU A 103 5.47 5.99 -15.73
N THR A 104 6.72 6.27 -15.34
CA THR A 104 7.63 5.28 -14.77
C THR A 104 8.07 5.70 -13.38
N GLY A 105 8.32 4.73 -12.51
CA GLY A 105 8.79 5.02 -11.16
C GLY A 105 8.90 3.78 -10.31
N THR A 106 8.64 3.94 -9.02
CA THR A 106 8.77 2.82 -8.07
C THR A 106 7.53 2.68 -7.21
N TYR A 107 7.26 1.44 -6.82
CA TYR A 107 6.33 1.12 -5.76
C TYR A 107 7.08 0.58 -4.54
N GLU A 108 6.51 0.77 -3.36
CA GLU A 108 6.89 0.06 -2.14
C GLU A 108 5.63 -0.55 -1.49
N ALA A 109 5.74 -1.79 -1.04
CA ALA A 109 4.65 -2.48 -0.36
C ALA A 109 5.18 -3.39 0.75
N ALA A 110 4.42 -3.49 1.83
CA ALA A 110 4.56 -4.55 2.82
C ALA A 110 3.33 -5.45 2.81
N ARG A 111 3.55 -6.72 3.11
CA ARG A 111 2.49 -7.71 3.25
C ARG A 111 2.74 -8.63 4.44
N VAL A 112 1.66 -9.17 4.99
CA VAL A 112 1.67 -10.38 5.84
C VAL A 112 0.97 -11.47 5.05
N ALA A 113 1.52 -12.68 5.04
CA ALA A 113 0.88 -13.84 4.41
C ALA A 113 1.04 -15.10 5.24
N GLY A 114 0.24 -16.12 4.91
CA GLY A 114 0.16 -17.35 5.70
C GLY A 114 -0.39 -17.06 7.09
N ILE A 115 -1.38 -16.17 7.17
CA ILE A 115 -2.06 -15.83 8.42
C ILE A 115 -2.89 -17.04 8.84
N ASP A 116 -2.61 -17.55 10.03
CA ASP A 116 -3.26 -18.73 10.60
C ASP A 116 -3.27 -18.66 12.13
N LEU A 117 -4.14 -19.45 12.75
CA LEU A 117 -4.25 -19.60 14.20
C LEU A 117 -3.53 -20.89 14.64
N ASP A 118 -2.33 -20.74 15.20
CA ASP A 118 -1.54 -21.85 15.74
C ASP A 118 -1.61 -21.84 17.27
N ASN A 119 -2.25 -22.85 17.87
CA ASN A 119 -2.40 -23.00 19.32
C ASN A 119 -2.96 -21.74 20.04
N GLY A 120 -3.97 -21.09 19.45
CA GLY A 120 -4.57 -19.85 19.97
C GLY A 120 -3.72 -18.59 19.74
N ARG A 121 -2.65 -18.71 18.95
CA ARG A 121 -1.76 -17.61 18.56
C ARG A 121 -1.89 -17.36 17.07
N LEU A 122 -2.26 -16.14 16.71
CA LEU A 122 -2.27 -15.71 15.32
C LEU A 122 -0.83 -15.51 14.85
N ILE A 123 -0.43 -16.22 13.79
CA ILE A 123 0.91 -16.15 13.21
C ILE A 123 0.84 -15.63 11.77
N GLY A 124 1.93 -15.05 11.27
CA GLY A 124 2.03 -14.62 9.87
C GLY A 124 3.45 -14.19 9.48
N PHE A 125 3.74 -14.26 8.19
CA PHE A 125 5.05 -13.91 7.64
C PHE A 125 5.01 -12.55 6.98
N ALA A 126 5.71 -11.59 7.58
CA ALA A 126 5.76 -10.23 7.10
C ALA A 126 6.98 -9.99 6.21
N ARG A 127 6.75 -9.32 5.08
CA ARG A 127 7.79 -8.99 4.10
C ARG A 127 7.54 -7.61 3.53
N LYS A 128 8.61 -6.83 3.35
CA LYS A 128 8.60 -5.55 2.61
C LYS A 128 9.35 -5.71 1.29
N ALA A 129 8.85 -5.13 0.22
CA ALA A 129 9.51 -5.13 -1.08
C ALA A 129 9.21 -3.86 -1.86
N SER A 130 10.11 -3.52 -2.79
CA SER A 130 9.94 -2.46 -3.78
C SER A 130 10.32 -2.98 -5.16
N GLY A 131 9.89 -2.26 -6.19
CA GLY A 131 10.26 -2.54 -7.57
C GLY A 131 9.93 -1.37 -8.48
N ALA A 132 10.45 -1.44 -9.70
CA ALA A 132 10.07 -0.52 -10.77
C ALA A 132 8.64 -0.84 -11.26
N ILE A 133 7.93 0.20 -11.68
CA ILE A 133 6.58 0.12 -12.23
C ILE A 133 6.41 1.09 -13.39
N THR A 134 5.67 0.64 -14.40
CA THR A 134 5.27 1.42 -15.56
C THR A 134 3.74 1.46 -15.62
N LEU A 135 3.18 2.67 -15.66
CA LEU A 135 1.75 2.93 -15.75
C LEU A 135 1.44 3.77 -16.98
N GLU A 136 0.38 3.42 -17.68
CA GLU A 136 -0.15 4.15 -18.83
C GLU A 136 -1.38 4.94 -18.38
N ALA A 137 -1.30 6.26 -18.55
CA ALA A 137 -2.43 7.17 -18.38
C ALA A 137 -3.10 7.39 -19.75
N ASP A 138 -4.42 7.19 -19.80
CA ASP A 138 -5.28 7.61 -20.90
C ASP A 138 -6.16 8.76 -20.39
N PHE A 139 -5.83 9.99 -20.81
CA PHE A 139 -6.53 11.20 -20.38
C PHE A 139 -7.87 11.41 -21.08
N ALA A 140 -8.11 10.74 -22.21
CA ALA A 140 -9.43 10.77 -22.85
C ALA A 140 -10.37 9.74 -22.22
N GLY A 141 -9.85 8.56 -21.89
CA GLY A 141 -10.58 7.49 -21.20
C GLY A 141 -10.66 7.65 -19.68
N ASN A 142 -9.94 8.61 -19.11
CA ASN A 142 -9.80 8.81 -17.66
C ASN A 142 -9.32 7.56 -16.91
N THR A 143 -8.33 6.86 -17.45
CA THR A 143 -7.81 5.62 -16.85
C THR A 143 -6.31 5.67 -16.60
N LEU A 144 -5.87 4.97 -15.55
CA LEU A 144 -4.46 4.72 -15.26
C LEU A 144 -4.29 3.21 -15.03
N SER A 145 -3.54 2.53 -15.87
CA SER A 145 -3.35 1.09 -15.76
C SER A 145 -1.91 0.67 -16.02
N GLY A 146 -1.49 -0.44 -15.44
CA GLY A 146 -0.14 -0.92 -15.65
C GLY A 146 0.29 -1.99 -14.66
N ARG A 147 1.58 -2.32 -14.68
CA ARG A 147 2.14 -3.37 -13.83
C ARG A 147 3.60 -3.10 -13.50
N SER A 148 4.07 -3.68 -12.41
CA SER A 148 5.48 -3.68 -12.08
C SER A 148 6.27 -4.62 -12.98
N ASP A 149 7.56 -4.33 -13.18
CA ASP A 149 8.44 -5.10 -14.08
C ASP A 149 8.60 -6.57 -13.64
N ASN A 150 8.40 -6.83 -12.35
CA ASN A 150 8.43 -8.16 -11.75
C ASN A 150 7.04 -8.84 -11.67
N ASP A 151 6.02 -8.25 -12.31
CA ASP A 151 4.60 -8.66 -12.33
C ASP A 151 3.94 -8.83 -10.94
N LEU A 152 4.57 -8.31 -9.88
CA LEU A 152 4.06 -8.45 -8.52
C LEU A 152 2.92 -7.49 -8.20
N LEU A 153 2.88 -6.31 -8.83
CA LEU A 153 1.87 -5.28 -8.64
C LEU A 153 1.17 -5.01 -9.98
N LYS A 154 -0.16 -5.07 -9.98
CA LYS A 154 -1.02 -4.67 -11.11
C LYS A 154 -1.92 -3.55 -10.64
N VAL A 155 -2.05 -2.50 -11.45
CA VAL A 155 -2.83 -1.29 -11.15
C VAL A 155 -3.91 -1.14 -12.20
N ASN A 156 -5.15 -0.94 -11.75
CA ASN A 156 -6.30 -0.62 -12.60
C ASN A 156 -7.09 0.51 -11.94
N GLY A 157 -6.87 1.73 -12.40
CA GLY A 157 -7.46 2.93 -11.86
C GLY A 157 -8.25 3.73 -12.88
N THR A 158 -9.15 4.55 -12.35
CA THR A 158 -9.89 5.60 -13.05
C THR A 158 -9.71 6.90 -12.28
N PHE A 159 -9.80 8.03 -12.97
CA PHE A 159 -9.72 9.33 -12.31
C PHE A 159 -10.85 10.27 -12.72
N ASP A 160 -11.19 11.14 -11.77
CA ASP A 160 -12.08 12.28 -11.99
C ASP A 160 -11.39 13.50 -11.41
N ASP A 161 -11.21 14.52 -12.27
CA ASP A 161 -10.14 15.50 -12.12
C ASP A 161 -8.82 14.79 -11.73
N GLU A 162 -8.06 15.36 -10.80
CA GLU A 162 -6.80 14.80 -10.31
C GLU A 162 -6.98 13.63 -9.33
N ASN A 163 -8.21 13.21 -9.02
CA ASN A 163 -8.46 12.19 -8.00
C ASN A 163 -8.44 10.80 -8.62
N LEU A 164 -7.40 10.03 -8.30
CA LEU A 164 -7.27 8.64 -8.73
C LEU A 164 -7.99 7.70 -7.74
N THR A 165 -8.77 6.76 -8.28
CA THR A 165 -9.38 5.65 -7.54
C THR A 165 -9.27 4.35 -8.33
N GLY A 166 -9.47 3.20 -7.69
CA GLY A 166 -9.57 1.93 -8.42
C GLY A 166 -9.13 0.75 -7.58
N THR A 167 -8.43 -0.18 -8.24
CA THR A 167 -7.97 -1.43 -7.64
C THR A 167 -6.51 -1.70 -7.93
N VAL A 168 -5.91 -2.51 -7.07
CA VAL A 168 -4.62 -3.14 -7.33
C VAL A 168 -4.71 -4.63 -7.06
N THR A 169 -3.75 -5.39 -7.60
CA THR A 169 -3.44 -6.74 -7.13
C THR A 169 -1.95 -6.79 -6.83
N TYR A 170 -1.60 -7.08 -5.58
CA TYR A 170 -0.21 -7.25 -5.17
C TYR A 170 0.03 -8.69 -4.68
N ARG A 171 0.79 -9.48 -5.44
CA ARG A 171 1.04 -10.90 -5.12
C ARG A 171 -0.24 -11.67 -4.81
N ASP A 172 -1.21 -11.57 -5.71
CA ASP A 172 -2.55 -12.18 -5.60
C ASP A 172 -3.44 -11.66 -4.46
N ILE A 173 -3.01 -10.62 -3.73
CA ILE A 173 -3.82 -9.93 -2.73
C ILE A 173 -4.56 -8.77 -3.44
N PRO A 174 -5.89 -8.85 -3.61
CA PRO A 174 -6.67 -7.75 -4.16
C PRO A 174 -6.71 -6.59 -3.16
N GLY A 175 -6.71 -5.36 -3.68
CA GLY A 175 -6.75 -4.16 -2.86
C GLY A 175 -7.42 -2.98 -3.53
N ALA A 176 -7.80 -2.01 -2.71
CA ALA A 176 -8.32 -0.72 -3.15
C ALA A 176 -7.16 0.25 -3.42
N LEU A 177 -7.36 1.12 -4.41
CA LEU A 177 -6.43 2.18 -4.81
C LEU A 177 -7.09 3.54 -4.59
N ARG A 178 -6.33 4.49 -4.04
CA ARG A 178 -6.63 5.92 -4.08
C ARG A 178 -5.36 6.69 -4.37
N GLY A 179 -5.48 7.92 -4.86
CA GLY A 179 -4.30 8.74 -5.10
C GLY A 179 -4.58 10.04 -5.82
N LYS A 180 -3.53 10.58 -6.42
CA LYS A 180 -3.57 11.72 -7.31
C LYS A 180 -2.91 11.40 -8.65
N ILE A 181 -3.43 11.98 -9.72
CA ILE A 181 -2.84 11.90 -11.06
C ILE A 181 -2.87 13.26 -11.74
N GLY A 182 -1.74 13.59 -12.35
CA GLY A 182 -1.51 14.77 -13.16
C GLY A 182 -1.02 14.41 -14.56
N GLY A 183 -0.68 15.42 -15.36
CA GLY A 183 -0.20 15.20 -16.73
C GLY A 183 1.11 14.43 -16.85
N THR A 184 1.98 14.50 -15.84
CA THR A 184 3.32 13.89 -15.85
C THR A 184 3.68 13.24 -14.53
N GLU A 185 2.72 12.99 -13.64
CA GLU A 185 2.98 12.36 -12.34
C GLU A 185 1.72 11.68 -11.81
N ALA A 186 1.89 10.54 -11.15
CA ALA A 186 0.84 9.95 -10.34
C ALA A 186 1.40 9.42 -9.01
N ILE A 187 0.65 9.65 -7.93
CA ILE A 187 0.96 9.17 -6.59
C ILE A 187 -0.22 8.35 -6.12
N GLY A 188 0.01 7.05 -5.91
CA GLY A 188 -1.02 6.10 -5.50
C GLY A 188 -0.72 5.48 -4.15
N ILE A 189 -1.77 5.25 -3.37
CA ILE A 189 -1.75 4.48 -2.14
C ILE A 189 -2.72 3.31 -2.27
N PHE A 190 -2.35 2.17 -1.69
CA PHE A 190 -3.19 1.00 -1.75
C PHE A 190 -3.10 0.16 -0.48
N HIS A 191 -4.19 -0.54 -0.20
CA HIS A 191 -4.27 -1.55 0.84
C HIS A 191 -5.20 -2.66 0.38
N GLY A 192 -5.02 -3.86 0.91
CA GLY A 192 -5.83 -5.01 0.51
C GLY A 192 -5.67 -6.17 1.47
N LYS A 193 -6.59 -7.13 1.35
CA LYS A 193 -6.58 -8.34 2.16
C LYS A 193 -7.31 -9.50 1.50
N THR A 194 -6.97 -10.69 1.94
CA THR A 194 -7.74 -11.92 1.84
C THR A 194 -7.97 -12.45 3.26
N SER A 195 -8.55 -13.62 3.44
CA SER A 195 -8.65 -14.24 4.77
C SER A 195 -7.30 -14.62 5.39
N SER A 196 -6.26 -14.83 4.57
CA SER A 196 -4.95 -15.35 5.02
C SER A 196 -3.78 -14.44 4.71
N SER A 197 -4.03 -13.24 4.19
CA SER A 197 -2.99 -12.27 3.82
C SER A 197 -3.51 -10.85 3.83
N LEU A 198 -2.63 -9.88 4.07
CA LEU A 198 -2.91 -8.46 3.88
C LEU A 198 -1.71 -7.74 3.30
N MET A 199 -1.96 -6.56 2.72
CA MET A 199 -0.92 -5.69 2.20
C MET A 199 -1.28 -4.22 2.31
N ALA A 200 -0.26 -3.38 2.38
CA ALA A 200 -0.36 -1.94 2.23
C ALA A 200 0.89 -1.41 1.53
N GLY A 201 0.74 -0.32 0.78
CA GLY A 201 1.83 0.25 0.01
C GLY A 201 1.43 1.50 -0.75
N GLY A 202 2.32 1.94 -1.61
CA GLY A 202 2.08 3.03 -2.54
C GLY A 202 3.07 3.03 -3.69
N PHE A 203 2.88 3.97 -4.61
CA PHE A 203 3.77 4.22 -5.72
C PHE A 203 3.87 5.72 -6.03
N MET A 204 4.97 6.09 -6.66
CA MET A 204 5.17 7.41 -7.26
C MET A 204 5.79 7.19 -8.64
N VAL A 205 5.17 7.75 -9.67
CA VAL A 205 5.58 7.61 -11.08
C VAL A 205 5.59 8.97 -11.77
N LYS A 206 6.50 9.16 -12.73
CA LYS A 206 6.69 10.39 -13.52
C LYS A 206 6.96 10.10 -15.00
#